data_AF-A0A6P3IHH0-F1
#
_entry.id   AF-A0A6P3IHH0-F1
#
_cell.length_a   1.000
_cell.length_b   1.000
_cell.length_c   1.000
_cell.angle_alpha   90.00
_cell.angle_beta   90.00
_cell.angle_gamma   90.00
#
_symmetry.space_group_name_H-M   'P 1'
#
loop_
_entity.id
_entity.type
_entity.pdbx_description
1 polymer ?
#
loop_
_entity_poly.entity_id
_entity_poly.type
_entity_poly.pdbx_seq_one_letter_code
_entity_poly.pdbx_strand_id
1 'polypeptide(L)'
;MGPDRVTARELCENDDLATSLVLDPYLGFRTHKMNVSPVPPLRRQHHLRSALEAFLRQRDLEAAYRALTLGGWMAHYFQSRGPRQEAALKTHVREPFPFLPLALMFYLPYLSRALRPVGQTLRTAPQDSLTSYPLGPSRARLRDC
;
A
#
# COMPACT_ATOMS: atom_id res chain seq x y z
N MET A 1 -20.94 -1.98 -29.70
CA MET A 1 -20.89 -1.74 -28.24
C MET A 1 -20.46 -0.30 -28.05
N GLY A 2 -21.38 0.62 -27.75
CA GLY A 2 -21.02 2.00 -27.40
C GLY A 2 -20.25 2.01 -26.08
N PRO A 3 -19.41 3.02 -25.80
CA PRO A 3 -18.72 3.09 -24.52
C PRO A 3 -19.78 3.07 -23.42
N ASP A 4 -19.69 2.10 -22.51
CA ASP A 4 -20.49 2.10 -21.28
C ASP A 4 -20.17 3.41 -20.56
N ARG A 5 -21.01 4.42 -20.77
CA ARG A 5 -20.82 5.76 -20.23
C ARG A 5 -21.09 5.70 -18.74
N VAL A 6 -20.05 5.38 -17.97
CA VAL A 6 -20.02 5.65 -16.54
C VAL A 6 -20.03 7.16 -16.34
N THR A 7 -20.92 7.63 -15.48
CA THR A 7 -20.94 9.03 -15.07
C THR A 7 -19.68 9.35 -14.25
N ALA A 8 -19.29 10.63 -14.20
CA ALA A 8 -18.15 11.05 -13.39
C ALA A 8 -18.33 10.68 -11.91
N ARG A 9 -19.58 10.70 -11.42
CA ARG A 9 -19.92 10.27 -10.06
C ARG A 9 -19.67 8.78 -9.85
N GLU A 10 -20.19 7.92 -10.74
CA GLU A 10 -19.97 6.46 -10.65
C GLU A 10 -18.49 6.11 -10.74
N LEU A 11 -17.72 6.82 -11.57
CA LEU A 11 -16.28 6.65 -11.67
C LEU A 11 -15.59 6.96 -10.32
N CYS A 12 -15.94 8.09 -9.68
CA CYS A 12 -15.39 8.45 -8.38
C CYS A 12 -15.78 7.45 -7.28
N GLU A 13 -17.03 6.97 -7.27
CA GLU A 13 -17.50 5.96 -6.33
C GLU A 13 -16.77 4.61 -6.51
N ASN A 14 -16.56 4.21 -7.77
CA ASN A 14 -15.83 2.98 -8.10
C ASN A 14 -14.34 3.08 -7.78
N ASP A 15 -13.71 4.25 -8.00
CA ASP A 15 -12.31 4.50 -7.67
C ASP A 15 -12.07 4.47 -6.15
N ASP A 16 -12.91 5.15 -5.37
CA ASP A 16 -12.87 5.13 -3.91
C ASP A 16 -13.01 3.70 -3.36
N LEU A 17 -13.91 2.90 -3.94
CA LEU A 17 -14.08 1.49 -3.58
C LEU A 17 -12.86 0.63 -3.97
N ALA A 18 -12.37 0.77 -5.20
CA ALA A 18 -11.24 -0.02 -5.69
C ALA A 18 -9.97 0.25 -4.86
N THR A 19 -9.67 1.53 -4.62
CA THR A 19 -8.54 1.93 -3.78
C THR A 19 -8.71 1.46 -2.33
N SER A 20 -9.92 1.47 -1.77
CA SER A 20 -10.18 1.01 -0.40
C SER A 20 -10.07 -0.51 -0.23
N LEU A 21 -10.40 -1.28 -1.26
CA LEU A 21 -10.31 -2.75 -1.25
C LEU A 21 -8.89 -3.25 -1.50
N VAL A 22 -8.14 -2.55 -2.35
CA VAL A 22 -6.87 -3.03 -2.89
C VAL A 22 -5.68 -2.24 -2.34
N LEU A 23 -5.72 -0.91 -2.46
CA LEU A 23 -4.57 -0.06 -2.20
C LEU A 23 -4.41 0.26 -0.70
N ASP A 24 -5.49 0.61 -0.01
CA ASP A 24 -5.45 0.96 1.41
C ASP A 24 -4.93 -0.21 2.29
N PRO A 25 -5.39 -1.46 2.12
CA PRO A 25 -4.90 -2.60 2.92
C PRO A 25 -3.47 -2.99 2.57
N TYR A 26 -3.03 -2.67 1.36
CA TYR A 26 -1.66 -2.90 0.90
C TYR A 26 -0.69 -1.86 1.49
N LEU A 27 -1.06 -0.57 1.47
CA LEU A 27 -0.25 0.52 1.99
C LEU A 27 -0.31 0.64 3.52
N GLY A 28 -1.38 0.15 4.14
CA GLY A 28 -1.62 0.25 5.58
C GLY A 28 -2.18 1.61 6.03
N PHE A 29 -2.58 2.47 5.10
CA PHE A 29 -3.25 3.75 5.37
C PHE A 29 -4.32 4.03 4.32
N ARG A 30 -5.27 4.92 4.64
CA ARG A 30 -6.33 5.33 3.72
C ARG A 30 -5.79 6.31 2.69
N THR A 31 -5.84 5.98 1.40
CA THR A 31 -5.45 6.91 0.34
C THR A 31 -6.43 8.08 0.22
N HIS A 32 -6.10 9.05 -0.63
CA HIS A 32 -7.05 10.07 -1.04
C HIS A 32 -8.35 9.42 -1.55
N LYS A 33 -9.50 10.02 -1.19
CA LYS A 33 -10.85 9.59 -1.60
C LYS A 33 -11.61 10.80 -2.11
N MET A 34 -12.39 10.63 -3.17
CA MET A 34 -13.26 11.65 -3.73
C MET A 34 -14.46 11.94 -2.81
N ASN A 35 -14.86 10.98 -1.97
CA ASN A 35 -15.90 11.12 -0.93
C ASN A 35 -17.25 11.66 -1.46
N VAL A 36 -17.59 11.38 -2.72
CA VAL A 36 -18.90 11.72 -3.30
C VAL A 36 -20.04 10.89 -2.72
N SER A 37 -19.74 9.72 -2.13
CA SER A 37 -20.71 8.89 -1.41
C SER A 37 -20.04 8.13 -0.26
N PRO A 38 -20.80 7.72 0.78
CA PRO A 38 -20.25 6.94 1.87
C PRO A 38 -19.80 5.55 1.39
N VAL A 39 -18.57 5.18 1.75
CA VAL A 39 -18.02 3.85 1.48
C VAL A 39 -18.75 2.82 2.35
N PRO A 40 -19.22 1.69 1.78
CA PRO A 40 -19.88 0.64 2.54
C PRO A 40 -18.94 0.01 3.57
N PRO A 41 -19.47 -0.68 4.59
CA PRO A 41 -18.64 -1.37 5.59
C PRO A 41 -17.89 -2.54 4.94
N LEU A 42 -16.65 -2.28 4.53
CA LEU A 42 -15.75 -3.27 3.94
C LEU A 42 -15.24 -4.26 4.99
N ARG A 43 -14.67 -5.38 4.53
CA ARG A 43 -14.01 -6.34 5.42
C ARG A 43 -12.87 -5.66 6.19
N ARG A 44 -12.56 -6.21 7.38
CA ARG A 44 -11.39 -5.79 8.17
C ARG A 44 -10.11 -5.84 7.32
N GLN A 45 -9.25 -4.85 7.49
CA GLN A 45 -8.04 -4.68 6.66
C GLN A 45 -7.15 -5.93 6.57
N HIS A 46 -7.00 -6.69 7.66
CA HIS A 46 -6.19 -7.92 7.64
C HIS A 46 -6.72 -8.97 6.66
N HIS A 47 -8.04 -9.11 6.52
CA HIS A 47 -8.61 -10.07 5.56
C HIS A 47 -8.37 -9.63 4.11
N LEU A 48 -8.48 -8.33 3.84
CA LEU A 48 -8.20 -7.77 2.51
C LEU A 48 -6.73 -7.95 2.15
N ARG A 49 -5.83 -7.69 3.10
CA ARG A 49 -4.40 -7.94 2.94
C ARG A 49 -4.09 -9.41 2.66
N SER A 50 -4.67 -10.35 3.41
CA SER A 50 -4.47 -11.78 3.16
C SER A 50 -4.99 -12.21 1.78
N ALA A 51 -6.08 -11.63 1.29
CA ALA A 51 -6.57 -11.88 -0.07
C ALA A 51 -5.58 -11.38 -1.14
N LEU A 52 -4.97 -10.21 -0.93
CA LEU A 52 -3.93 -9.67 -1.82
C LEU A 52 -2.64 -10.52 -1.77
N GLU A 53 -2.24 -10.99 -0.61
CA GLU A 53 -1.09 -11.89 -0.45
C GLU A 53 -1.32 -13.27 -1.12
N ALA A 54 -2.57 -13.75 -1.11
CA ALA A 54 -2.95 -14.95 -1.89
C ALA A 54 -2.88 -14.67 -3.39
N PHE A 55 -3.36 -13.51 -3.84
CA PHE A 55 -3.25 -13.08 -5.25
C PHE A 55 -1.80 -13.03 -5.73
N LEU A 56 -0.89 -12.43 -4.95
CA LEU A 56 0.52 -12.31 -5.34
C LEU A 56 1.20 -13.68 -5.56
N ARG A 57 0.73 -14.71 -4.86
CA ARG A 57 1.21 -16.11 -4.98
C ARG A 57 0.55 -16.87 -6.13
N GLN A 58 -0.78 -16.77 -6.26
CA GLN A 58 -1.58 -17.60 -7.17
C GLN A 58 -1.83 -16.96 -8.53
N ARG A 59 -1.75 -15.61 -8.61
CA ARG A 59 -2.07 -14.79 -9.79
C ARG A 59 -3.48 -14.97 -10.34
N ASP A 60 -4.41 -15.48 -9.52
CA ASP A 60 -5.82 -15.63 -9.87
C ASP A 60 -6.61 -14.36 -9.52
N LEU A 61 -6.92 -13.57 -10.55
CA LEU A 61 -7.71 -12.34 -10.46
C LEU A 61 -9.16 -12.59 -10.00
N GLU A 62 -9.78 -13.67 -10.44
CA GLU A 62 -11.17 -13.97 -10.12
C GLU A 62 -11.30 -14.42 -8.66
N ALA A 63 -10.39 -15.26 -8.19
CA ALA A 63 -10.35 -15.66 -6.78
C ALA A 63 -10.05 -14.48 -5.85
N ALA A 64 -9.11 -13.61 -6.23
CA ALA A 64 -8.81 -12.42 -5.47
C ALA A 64 -9.99 -11.45 -5.40
N TYR A 65 -10.64 -11.18 -6.54
CA TYR A 65 -11.84 -10.36 -6.60
C TYR A 65 -12.92 -10.92 -5.67
N ARG A 66 -13.23 -12.22 -5.76
CA ARG A 66 -14.21 -12.88 -4.87
C ARG A 66 -13.84 -12.73 -3.39
N ALA A 67 -12.56 -12.88 -3.03
CA ALA A 67 -12.11 -12.78 -1.65
C ALA A 67 -12.21 -11.34 -1.09
N LEU A 68 -11.98 -10.33 -1.92
CA LEU A 68 -12.12 -8.91 -1.57
C LEU A 68 -13.59 -8.48 -1.49
N THR A 69 -14.43 -8.96 -2.41
CA THR A 69 -15.86 -8.64 -2.44
C THR A 69 -16.70 -9.52 -1.53
N LEU A 70 -16.08 -10.47 -0.83
CA LEU A 70 -16.73 -11.35 0.12
C LEU A 70 -17.36 -10.53 1.25
N GLY A 71 -18.68 -10.62 1.37
CA GLY A 71 -19.46 -9.89 2.39
C GLY A 71 -20.77 -9.38 1.81
N GLY A 72 -21.81 -9.28 2.64
CA GLY A 72 -23.14 -8.81 2.22
C GLY A 72 -23.18 -7.35 1.76
N TRP A 73 -22.07 -6.61 1.86
CA TRP A 73 -21.99 -5.20 1.49
C TRP A 73 -22.24 -4.97 0.00
N MET A 74 -21.81 -5.86 -0.90
CA MET A 74 -22.05 -5.70 -2.34
C MET A 74 -23.54 -5.75 -2.66
N ALA A 75 -24.26 -6.72 -2.10
CA ALA A 75 -25.70 -6.87 -2.32
C ALA A 75 -26.45 -5.61 -1.87
N HIS A 76 -26.10 -5.06 -0.71
CA HIS A 76 -26.69 -3.82 -0.20
C HIS A 76 -26.27 -2.59 -1.02
N TYR A 77 -24.99 -2.48 -1.39
CA TYR A 77 -24.46 -1.35 -2.13
C TYR A 77 -25.00 -1.27 -3.56
N PHE A 78 -25.21 -2.44 -4.19
CA PHE A 78 -25.79 -2.56 -5.52
C PHE A 78 -27.31 -2.71 -5.54
N GLN A 79 -27.98 -2.78 -4.40
CA GLN A 79 -29.46 -2.85 -4.39
C GLN A 79 -30.11 -1.61 -5.01
N SER A 80 -29.48 -0.45 -4.84
CA SER A 80 -29.90 0.83 -5.42
C SER A 80 -29.18 1.18 -6.72
N ARG A 81 -28.33 0.28 -7.25
CA ARG A 81 -27.45 0.53 -8.40
C ARG A 81 -27.60 -0.56 -9.46
N GLY A 82 -27.59 -0.20 -10.73
CA GLY A 82 -27.84 -1.16 -11.82
C GLY A 82 -26.69 -2.18 -11.99
N PRO A 83 -26.95 -3.34 -12.64
CA PRO A 83 -25.94 -4.37 -12.92
C PRO A 83 -24.77 -3.88 -13.79
N ARG A 84 -24.97 -2.79 -14.54
CA ARG A 84 -23.89 -2.12 -15.29
C ARG A 84 -22.85 -1.49 -14.37
N GLN A 85 -23.26 -0.93 -13.24
CA GLN A 85 -22.34 -0.32 -12.28
C GLN A 85 -21.51 -1.38 -11.57
N GLU A 86 -22.09 -2.55 -11.30
CA GLU A 86 -21.36 -3.71 -10.78
C GLU A 86 -20.27 -4.18 -11.76
N ALA A 87 -20.59 -4.24 -13.06
CA ALA A 87 -19.61 -4.57 -14.09
C ALA A 87 -18.49 -3.51 -14.17
N ALA A 88 -18.83 -2.22 -14.04
CA ALA A 88 -17.84 -1.15 -14.00
C ALA A 88 -16.92 -1.24 -12.78
N LEU A 89 -17.47 -1.52 -11.59
CA LEU A 89 -16.68 -1.76 -10.38
C LEU A 89 -15.73 -2.95 -10.58
N LYS A 90 -16.22 -4.05 -11.15
CA LYS A 90 -15.43 -5.25 -11.42
C LYS A 90 -14.21 -4.93 -12.29
N THR A 91 -14.37 -4.08 -13.30
CA THR A 91 -13.26 -3.58 -14.14
C THR A 91 -12.30 -2.71 -13.33
N HIS A 92 -12.79 -1.72 -12.57
CA HIS A 92 -11.96 -0.84 -11.75
C HIS A 92 -11.19 -1.55 -10.64
N VAL A 93 -11.78 -2.58 -10.04
CA VAL A 93 -11.09 -3.38 -9.03
C VAL A 93 -10.01 -4.23 -9.68
N ARG A 94 -10.17 -4.68 -10.93
CA ARG A 94 -9.19 -5.53 -11.66
C ARG A 94 -8.02 -4.76 -12.23
N GLU A 95 -8.24 -3.54 -12.69
CA GLU A 95 -7.24 -2.70 -13.34
C GLU A 95 -5.92 -2.60 -12.53
N PRO A 96 -5.94 -2.40 -11.19
CA PRO A 96 -4.72 -2.33 -10.39
C PRO A 96 -3.95 -3.66 -10.26
N PHE A 97 -4.61 -4.81 -10.39
CA PHE A 97 -4.00 -6.11 -10.05
C PHE A 97 -2.81 -6.52 -10.93
N PRO A 98 -2.84 -6.35 -12.26
CA PRO A 98 -1.66 -6.57 -13.12
C PRO A 98 -0.47 -5.67 -12.74
N PHE A 99 -0.75 -4.45 -12.25
CA PHE A 99 0.28 -3.48 -11.86
C PHE A 99 0.77 -3.67 -10.43
N LEU A 100 0.01 -4.34 -9.55
CA LEU A 100 0.40 -4.60 -8.16
C LEU A 100 1.77 -5.27 -7.99
N PRO A 101 2.12 -6.32 -8.74
CA PRO A 101 3.43 -6.97 -8.65
C PRO A 101 4.58 -6.06 -9.11
N LEU A 102 4.33 -5.22 -10.12
CA LEU A 102 5.31 -4.27 -10.63
C LEU A 102 5.50 -3.13 -9.64
N ALA A 103 4.40 -2.57 -9.14
CA ALA A 103 4.38 -1.58 -8.08
C ALA A 103 5.04 -2.11 -6.81
N LEU A 104 4.81 -3.37 -6.42
CA LEU A 104 5.52 -4.04 -5.33
C LEU A 104 7.03 -4.02 -5.57
N MET A 105 7.50 -4.40 -6.77
CA MET A 105 8.92 -4.40 -7.10
C MET A 105 9.57 -3.01 -6.99
N PHE A 106 8.87 -1.95 -7.40
CA PHE A 106 9.39 -0.58 -7.36
C PHE A 106 9.18 0.13 -6.02
N TYR A 107 8.08 -0.14 -5.31
CA TYR A 107 7.73 0.52 -4.05
C TYR A 107 8.16 -0.25 -2.79
N LEU A 108 8.41 -1.58 -2.82
CA LEU A 108 9.02 -2.29 -1.68
C LEU A 108 10.31 -1.64 -1.16
N PRO A 109 11.28 -1.24 -2.01
CA PRO A 109 12.52 -0.63 -1.51
C PRO A 109 12.26 0.72 -0.82
N TYR A 110 11.16 1.41 -1.15
CA TYR A 110 10.75 2.65 -0.49
C TYR A 110 9.99 2.37 0.81
N LEU A 111 9.03 1.45 0.79
CA LEU A 111 8.21 1.09 1.96
C LEU A 111 9.03 0.42 3.07
N SER A 112 9.98 -0.46 2.71
CA SER A 112 10.91 -1.09 3.66
C SER A 112 11.89 -0.10 4.30
N ARG A 113 12.11 1.05 3.67
CA ARG A 113 12.93 2.15 4.21
C ARG A 113 12.12 3.07 5.12
N ALA A 114 10.84 3.27 4.81
CA ALA A 114 9.91 4.08 5.61
C ALA A 114 9.35 3.35 6.84
N LEU A 115 9.15 2.02 6.77
CA LEU A 115 8.64 1.18 7.87
C LEU A 115 9.75 0.60 8.76
N ARG A 116 11.01 0.99 8.55
CA ARG A 116 12.07 0.64 9.50
C ARG A 116 11.75 1.36 10.82
N PRO A 117 11.54 0.65 11.94
CA PRO A 117 11.36 1.31 13.22
C PRO A 117 12.58 2.20 13.48
N VAL A 118 12.32 3.47 13.83
CA VAL A 118 13.31 4.45 14.30
C VAL A 118 13.99 3.83 15.54
N GLY A 119 15.06 3.06 15.33
CA GLY A 119 15.67 2.29 16.41
C GLY A 119 16.74 1.28 16.02
N GLN A 120 16.89 0.89 14.75
CA GLN A 120 17.92 -0.07 14.33
C GLN A 120 19.05 0.51 13.46
N THR A 121 19.23 1.82 13.43
CA THR A 121 20.35 2.44 12.69
C THR A 121 21.67 2.43 13.47
N LEU A 122 21.68 2.00 14.74
CA LEU A 122 22.90 1.95 15.58
C LEU A 122 23.25 0.51 15.97
N ARG A 123 23.58 -0.38 15.03
CA ARG A 123 24.31 -1.62 15.40
C ARG A 123 25.07 -2.35 14.29
N THR A 124 25.53 -1.67 13.25
CA THR A 124 26.56 -2.22 12.36
C THR A 124 27.60 -1.16 12.02
N ALA A 125 28.29 -0.65 13.04
CA ALA A 125 29.66 -0.19 12.85
C ALA A 125 30.57 -1.37 13.27
N PRO A 126 31.43 -1.90 12.40
CA PRO A 126 32.38 -2.93 12.78
C PRO A 126 33.36 -2.34 13.82
N GLN A 127 33.33 -2.89 15.03
CA GLN A 127 34.35 -2.65 16.05
C GLN A 127 35.56 -3.54 15.73
N ASP A 128 36.41 -3.12 14.80
CA ASP A 128 37.74 -3.70 14.63
C ASP A 128 38.75 -2.58 14.38
N SER A 129 39.40 -2.14 15.46
CA SER A 129 40.78 -1.61 15.50
C SER A 129 41.06 -0.87 16.83
N LEU A 130 41.01 -1.60 17.95
CA LEU A 130 41.71 -1.18 19.17
C LEU A 130 43.14 -1.73 19.12
N THR A 131 44.05 -1.02 18.45
CA THR A 131 45.49 -1.18 18.68
C THR A 131 46.20 0.17 18.55
N SER A 132 46.63 0.67 19.72
CA SER A 132 47.94 1.28 19.94
C SER A 132 48.21 2.69 19.36
N TYR A 133 47.92 3.74 20.13
CA TYR A 133 48.64 5.00 20.04
C TYR A 133 49.52 5.19 21.29
N PRO A 134 50.83 5.45 21.15
CA PRO A 134 51.72 5.63 22.29
C PRO A 134 51.59 7.01 22.94
N LEU A 135 51.98 7.03 24.22
CA LEU A 135 52.11 8.18 25.13
C LEU A 135 52.96 9.32 24.52
N GLY A 136 52.63 10.56 24.91
CA GLY A 136 53.10 11.84 24.35
C GLY A 136 54.62 12.13 24.40
N PRO A 137 55.05 13.36 24.04
CA PRO A 137 55.35 14.29 25.15
C PRO A 137 55.14 15.81 24.87
N SER A 138 54.93 16.52 25.98
CA SER A 138 55.52 17.81 26.39
C SER A 138 55.36 19.12 25.58
N ARG A 139 54.64 20.05 26.21
CA ARG A 139 54.93 21.50 26.42
C ARG A 139 55.94 22.19 25.48
N ALA A 140 55.47 23.19 24.73
CA ALA A 140 56.24 24.40 24.39
C ALA A 140 55.29 25.61 24.22
N ARG A 141 55.21 26.45 25.26
CA ARG A 141 55.59 27.88 25.26
C ARG A 141 54.81 28.80 24.30
N LEU A 142 53.92 29.60 24.92
CA LEU A 142 53.49 30.90 24.40
C LEU A 142 54.72 31.74 24.04
N ARG A 143 54.69 32.37 22.87
CA ARG A 143 55.63 33.43 22.49
C ARG A 143 55.04 34.78 22.92
N ASP A 144 55.86 35.54 23.62
CA ASP A 144 55.78 36.99 23.71
C ASP A 144 56.18 37.66 22.38
N CYS A 145 55.68 38.89 22.21
CA CYS A 145 55.99 40.00 21.30
C CYS A 145 54.82 40.39 20.39
#